data_AF-A0A3D5VBR5-F1
#
_entry.id   AF-A0A3D5VBR5-F1
#
_cell.length_a   1.000
_cell.length_b   1.000
_cell.length_c   1.000
_cell.angle_alpha   90.00
_cell.angle_beta   90.00
_cell.angle_gamma   90.00
#
_symmetry.space_group_name_H-M   'P 1'
#
loop_
_entity.id
_entity.type
_entity.pdbx_description
1 polymer ?
#
loop_
_entity_poly.entity_id
_entity_poly.type
_entity_poly.pdbx_seq_one_letter_code
_entity_poly.pdbx_strand_id
1 'polypeptide(L)'
;MNLLDDQKRINEIDKQGMYDKIIHMPEQVIAAYNNFNPHYPQNYSELDFSQIERIVICGMGGSAISGNIAQAAFGDLIPISVVKDYTIPYINQKTLVICISYSGNTEETLSCLQQAISQTPFVAGLTSGGQV
;
A
#
# COMPACT_ATOMS: atom_id res chain seq x y z
N MET A 1 33.98 -15.85 -15.12
CA MET A 1 32.59 -15.59 -14.75
C MET A 1 32.41 -16.25 -13.40
N ASN A 2 32.17 -15.48 -12.34
CA ASN A 2 32.04 -16.07 -11.01
C ASN A 2 30.71 -16.82 -10.94
N LEU A 3 30.57 -17.80 -10.03
CA LEU A 3 29.35 -18.62 -9.89
C LEU A 3 28.07 -17.77 -9.76
N LEU A 4 28.20 -16.53 -9.27
CA LEU A 4 27.11 -15.58 -9.02
C LEU A 4 26.67 -14.77 -10.26
N ASP A 5 27.47 -14.75 -11.35
CA ASP A 5 27.18 -14.00 -12.57
C ASP A 5 26.73 -14.90 -13.74
N ASP A 6 26.45 -16.18 -13.46
CA ASP A 6 25.99 -17.13 -14.47
C ASP A 6 24.49 -16.91 -14.75
N GLN A 7 24.20 -16.12 -15.79
CA GLN A 7 22.83 -15.80 -16.19
C GLN A 7 21.99 -17.04 -16.52
N LYS A 8 22.60 -18.08 -17.11
CA LYS A 8 21.88 -19.31 -17.43
C LYS A 8 21.43 -19.99 -16.14
N ARG A 9 22.31 -20.05 -15.15
CA ARG A 9 22.00 -20.63 -13.85
C ARG A 9 20.98 -19.80 -13.06
N ILE A 10 21.06 -18.47 -13.12
CA ILE A 10 20.07 -17.57 -12.52
C ILE A 10 18.68 -17.86 -13.12
N ASN A 11 18.56 -17.88 -14.44
CA ASN A 11 17.30 -18.16 -15.13
C ASN A 11 16.76 -19.57 -14.84
N GLU A 12 17.64 -20.55 -14.62
CA GLU A 12 17.23 -21.91 -14.22
C GLU A 12 16.60 -21.94 -12.81
N ILE A 13 17.08 -21.13 -11.87
CA ILE A 13 16.64 -21.14 -10.46
C ILE A 13 15.46 -20.17 -10.24
N ASP A 14 15.47 -19.02 -10.91
CA ASP A 14 14.49 -17.96 -10.75
C ASP A 14 13.19 -18.26 -11.50
N LYS A 15 12.40 -19.18 -10.95
CA LYS A 15 11.13 -19.62 -11.57
C LYS A 15 10.06 -18.54 -11.66
N GLN A 16 10.20 -17.43 -10.93
CA GLN A 16 9.21 -16.36 -10.88
C GLN A 16 9.69 -15.04 -11.51
N GLY A 17 10.89 -15.03 -12.11
CA GLY A 17 11.46 -13.85 -12.76
C GLY A 17 11.71 -12.70 -11.78
N MET A 18 12.09 -13.00 -10.53
CA MET A 18 12.44 -12.00 -9.53
C MET A 18 13.65 -11.15 -9.96
N TYR A 19 14.62 -11.73 -10.65
CA TYR A 19 15.77 -11.01 -11.19
C TYR A 19 15.30 -9.85 -12.06
N ASP A 20 14.47 -10.13 -13.08
CA ASP A 20 13.92 -9.12 -13.99
C ASP A 20 13.08 -8.07 -13.25
N LYS A 21 12.30 -8.49 -12.24
CA LYS A 21 11.51 -7.56 -11.40
C LYS A 21 12.38 -6.62 -10.60
N ILE A 22 13.54 -7.05 -10.12
CA ILE A 22 14.46 -6.22 -9.36
C ILE A 22 15.17 -5.23 -10.28
N ILE A 23 15.75 -5.70 -11.39
CA ILE A 23 16.55 -4.83 -12.27
C ILE A 23 15.69 -3.78 -12.98
N HIS A 24 14.41 -4.08 -13.26
CA HIS A 24 13.47 -3.14 -13.89
C HIS A 24 12.56 -2.42 -12.88
N MET A 25 12.95 -2.35 -11.61
CA MET A 25 12.18 -1.63 -10.59
C MET A 25 11.99 -0.14 -10.93
N PRO A 26 12.98 0.60 -11.46
CA PRO A 26 12.78 1.99 -11.89
C PRO A 26 11.68 2.15 -12.94
N GLU A 27 11.65 1.31 -13.96
CA GLU A 27 10.64 1.33 -15.02
C GLU A 27 9.26 0.98 -14.46
N GLN A 28 9.17 0.03 -13.53
CA GLN A 28 7.93 -0.30 -12.84
C GLN A 28 7.38 0.89 -12.04
N VAL A 29 8.23 1.65 -11.36
CA VAL A 29 7.81 2.85 -10.63
C VAL A 29 7.28 3.93 -11.59
N ILE A 30 8.00 4.19 -12.68
CA ILE A 30 7.58 5.16 -13.71
C ILE A 30 6.24 4.74 -14.33
N ALA A 31 6.11 3.45 -14.69
CA ALA A 31 4.88 2.91 -15.24
C ALA A 31 3.71 3.02 -14.25
N ALA A 32 3.94 2.71 -12.96
CA ALA A 32 2.92 2.83 -11.93
C ALA A 32 2.46 4.29 -11.75
N TYR A 33 3.40 5.24 -11.76
CA TYR A 33 3.09 6.67 -11.65
C TYR A 33 2.30 7.18 -12.86
N ASN A 34 2.74 6.85 -14.08
CA ASN A 34 2.12 7.36 -15.31
C ASN A 34 0.76 6.71 -15.62
N ASN A 35 0.56 5.45 -15.21
CA ASN A 35 -0.66 4.71 -15.50
C ASN A 35 -1.60 4.60 -14.29
N PHE A 36 -1.36 5.38 -13.24
CA PHE A 36 -2.21 5.38 -12.06
C PHE A 36 -3.62 5.83 -12.42
N ASN A 37 -4.60 4.93 -12.27
CA ASN A 37 -6.01 5.21 -12.54
C ASN A 37 -6.86 4.75 -11.34
N PRO A 38 -7.12 5.64 -10.37
CA PRO A 38 -7.88 5.29 -9.18
C PRO A 38 -9.37 5.11 -9.49
N HIS A 39 -10.00 4.16 -8.80
CA HIS A 39 -11.45 4.04 -8.77
C HIS A 39 -12.01 4.92 -7.65
N TYR A 40 -12.93 5.82 -7.99
CA TYR A 40 -13.56 6.73 -7.05
C TYR A 40 -15.00 6.28 -6.72
N PRO A 41 -15.42 6.33 -5.45
CA PRO A 41 -16.81 6.07 -5.09
C PRO A 41 -17.73 7.18 -5.63
N GLN A 42 -19.03 6.90 -5.75
CA GLN A 42 -20.01 7.85 -6.30
C GLN A 42 -20.05 9.19 -5.53
N ASN A 43 -19.87 9.13 -4.21
CA ASN A 43 -19.87 10.29 -3.33
C ASN A 43 -18.47 10.96 -3.18
N TYR A 44 -17.49 10.61 -4.01
CA TYR A 44 -16.12 11.15 -3.88
C TYR A 44 -16.08 12.68 -3.93
N SER A 45 -16.91 13.31 -4.77
CA SER A 45 -17.01 14.78 -4.88
C SER A 45 -17.61 15.45 -3.65
N GLU A 46 -18.27 14.70 -2.77
CA GLU A 46 -18.85 15.20 -1.52
C GLU A 46 -17.86 15.15 -0.35
N LEU A 47 -16.71 14.46 -0.54
CA LEU A 47 -15.68 14.35 0.47
C LEU A 47 -14.86 15.64 0.58
N ASP A 48 -14.81 16.19 1.79
CA ASP A 48 -13.96 17.33 2.13
C ASP A 48 -12.63 16.84 2.73
N PHE A 49 -11.63 16.66 1.88
CA PHE A 49 -10.30 16.20 2.29
C PHE A 49 -9.55 17.20 3.19
N SER A 50 -10.00 18.46 3.29
CA SER A 50 -9.38 19.44 4.21
C SER A 50 -9.61 19.10 5.68
N GLN A 51 -10.56 18.21 5.97
CA GLN A 51 -10.87 17.75 7.34
C GLN A 51 -9.90 16.68 7.86
N ILE A 52 -9.06 16.11 6.99
CA ILE A 52 -8.14 15.04 7.37
C ILE A 52 -7.02 15.60 8.25
N GLU A 53 -6.90 15.07 9.46
CA GLU A 53 -5.89 15.48 10.45
C GLU A 53 -4.76 14.46 10.60
N ARG A 54 -4.95 13.21 10.15
CA ARG A 54 -3.94 12.15 10.21
C ARG A 54 -4.19 11.04 9.20
N ILE A 55 -3.14 10.28 8.91
CA ILE A 55 -3.17 9.12 8.02
C ILE A 55 -2.77 7.86 8.80
N VAL A 56 -3.55 6.79 8.62
CA VAL A 56 -3.20 5.44 9.07
C VAL A 56 -3.02 4.56 7.84
N ILE A 57 -1.87 3.93 7.70
CA ILE A 57 -1.57 2.99 6.62
C ILE A 57 -1.56 1.58 7.20
N CYS A 58 -2.46 0.72 6.72
CA CYS A 58 -2.59 -0.66 7.20
C CYS A 58 -2.03 -1.63 6.16
N GLY A 59 -1.07 -2.47 6.53
CA GLY A 59 -0.47 -3.42 5.61
C GLY A 59 0.62 -4.27 6.24
N MET A 60 0.86 -5.44 5.65
CA MET A 60 1.88 -6.38 6.12
C MET A 60 3.07 -6.44 5.15
N GLY A 61 4.26 -6.76 5.67
CA GLY A 61 5.47 -6.96 4.85
C GLY A 61 5.77 -5.78 3.93
N GLY A 62 5.91 -6.03 2.62
CA GLY A 62 6.17 -5.00 1.61
C GLY A 62 5.15 -3.85 1.59
N SER A 63 3.88 -4.13 1.86
CA SER A 63 2.83 -3.12 1.98
C SER A 63 3.05 -2.19 3.17
N ALA A 64 3.62 -2.71 4.26
CA ALA A 64 3.96 -1.90 5.42
C ALA A 64 5.20 -1.04 5.18
N ILE A 65 6.15 -1.54 4.38
CA ILE A 65 7.37 -0.84 4.01
C ILE A 65 7.03 0.42 3.19
N SER A 66 6.11 0.34 2.22
CA SER A 66 5.65 1.53 1.49
C SER A 66 5.02 2.58 2.42
N GLY A 67 4.26 2.15 3.43
CA GLY A 67 3.75 3.02 4.48
C GLY A 67 4.85 3.67 5.32
N ASN A 68 5.92 2.93 5.66
CA ASN A 68 7.06 3.49 6.39
C ASN A 68 7.84 4.52 5.56
N ILE A 69 7.96 4.30 4.24
CA ILE A 69 8.54 5.29 3.32
C ILE A 69 7.68 6.56 3.30
N ALA A 70 6.36 6.43 3.18
CA ALA A 70 5.44 7.57 3.19
C ALA A 70 5.52 8.34 4.51
N GLN A 71 5.56 7.63 5.65
CA GLN A 71 5.75 8.24 6.97
C GLN A 71 7.06 9.02 7.06
N ALA A 72 8.16 8.45 6.58
CA ALA A 72 9.46 9.13 6.59
C ALA A 72 9.51 10.36 5.67
N ALA A 73 8.80 10.32 4.53
CA ALA A 73 8.81 11.40 3.55
C ALA A 73 7.83 12.54 3.88
N PHE A 74 6.69 12.23 4.49
CA PHE A 74 5.57 13.18 4.65
C PHE A 74 5.07 13.34 6.09
N GLY A 75 5.66 12.64 7.05
CA GLY A 75 5.23 12.65 8.46
C GLY A 75 5.29 14.03 9.12
N ASP A 76 6.15 14.93 8.63
CA ASP A 76 6.25 16.31 9.11
C ASP A 76 5.11 17.20 8.60
N LEU A 77 4.45 16.82 7.50
CA LEU A 77 3.33 17.57 6.92
C LEU A 77 2.01 17.17 7.57
N ILE A 78 1.84 15.87 7.84
CA ILE A 78 0.66 15.30 8.47
C ILE A 78 1.06 14.05 9.25
N PRO A 79 0.54 13.81 10.46
CA PRO A 79 0.86 12.59 11.20
C PRO A 79 0.48 11.33 10.41
N ILE A 80 1.47 10.47 10.15
CA ILE A 80 1.31 9.18 9.49
C ILE A 80 1.69 8.08 10.47
N SER A 81 0.86 7.04 10.56
CA SER A 81 1.16 5.81 11.32
C SER A 81 1.02 4.59 10.43
N VAL A 82 1.77 3.53 10.73
CA VAL A 82 1.73 2.26 10.00
C VAL A 82 1.28 1.16 10.95
N VAL A 83 0.17 0.50 10.61
CA VAL A 83 -0.42 -0.61 11.37
C VAL A 83 -0.11 -1.92 10.66
N LYS A 84 0.53 -2.83 11.39
CA LYS A 84 0.95 -4.17 10.95
C LYS A 84 0.24 -5.23 11.80
N ASP A 85 -1.04 -5.01 12.07
CA ASP A 85 -1.84 -5.75 13.02
C ASP A 85 -3.31 -5.76 12.58
N TYR A 86 -4.15 -6.54 13.26
CA TYR A 86 -5.56 -6.71 13.01
C TYR A 86 -6.42 -5.52 13.45
N THR A 87 -5.91 -4.65 14.32
CA THR A 87 -6.69 -3.58 14.96
C THR A 87 -6.05 -2.21 14.76
N ILE A 88 -6.87 -1.20 14.44
CA ILE A 88 -6.43 0.20 14.36
C ILE A 88 -6.62 0.84 15.74
N PRO A 89 -5.54 1.17 16.48
CA PRO A 89 -5.67 1.64 17.87
C PRO A 89 -6.28 3.05 18.00
N TYR A 90 -6.20 3.89 16.96
CA TYR A 90 -6.72 5.26 16.98
C TYR A 90 -7.28 5.66 15.62
N ILE A 91 -8.61 5.75 15.53
CA ILE A 91 -9.32 6.17 14.33
C ILE A 91 -10.50 7.06 14.72
N ASN A 92 -10.74 8.10 13.92
CA ASN A 92 -11.90 8.97 14.06
C ASN A 92 -12.34 9.49 12.68
N GLN A 93 -13.40 10.30 12.67
CA GLN A 93 -14.00 10.86 11.45
C GLN A 93 -13.07 11.77 10.64
N LYS A 94 -11.90 12.13 11.17
CA LYS A 94 -10.88 12.97 10.52
C LYS A 94 -9.61 12.19 10.18
N THR A 95 -9.66 10.87 10.24
CA THR A 95 -8.55 9.99 9.89
C THR A 95 -8.74 9.46 8.47
N LEU A 96 -7.74 9.63 7.61
CA LEU A 96 -7.63 8.87 6.36
C LEU A 96 -7.01 7.50 6.64
N VAL A 97 -7.68 6.43 6.25
CA VAL A 97 -7.13 5.07 6.32
C VAL A 97 -6.80 4.56 4.92
N ILE A 98 -5.56 4.11 4.72
CA ILE A 98 -5.10 3.50 3.47
C ILE A 98 -4.73 2.04 3.74
N CYS A 99 -5.52 1.11 3.21
CA CYS A 99 -5.29 -0.32 3.32
C CYS A 99 -4.48 -0.81 2.11
N ILE A 100 -3.29 -1.37 2.33
CA ILE A 100 -2.40 -1.83 1.27
C ILE A 100 -2.18 -3.34 1.40
N SER A 101 -2.58 -4.11 0.40
CA SER A 101 -2.31 -5.55 0.32
C SER A 101 -2.13 -5.96 -1.13
N TYR A 102 -0.98 -6.54 -1.47
CA TYR A 102 -0.74 -7.01 -2.85
C TYR A 102 -1.77 -8.08 -3.27
N SER A 103 -2.08 -9.04 -2.39
CA SER A 103 -3.07 -10.09 -2.67
C SER A 103 -4.51 -9.62 -2.50
N GLY A 104 -4.73 -8.48 -1.85
CA GLY A 104 -6.02 -7.98 -1.40
C GLY A 104 -6.76 -8.86 -0.40
N ASN A 105 -6.09 -9.86 0.16
CA ASN A 105 -6.71 -10.87 1.03
C ASN A 105 -5.94 -11.08 2.34
N THR A 106 -4.98 -10.22 2.64
CA THR A 106 -4.27 -10.25 3.93
C THR A 106 -5.27 -10.01 5.06
N GLU A 107 -5.40 -10.97 5.96
CA GLU A 107 -6.44 -10.99 7.01
C GLU A 107 -6.36 -9.75 7.93
N GLU A 108 -5.14 -9.36 8.30
CA GLU A 108 -4.84 -8.19 9.10
C GLU A 108 -5.32 -6.91 8.40
N THR A 109 -5.02 -6.78 7.10
CA THR A 109 -5.43 -5.62 6.30
C THR A 109 -6.95 -5.56 6.13
N LEU A 110 -7.61 -6.70 5.90
CA LEU A 110 -9.08 -6.76 5.80
C LEU A 110 -9.77 -6.41 7.12
N SER A 111 -9.19 -6.85 8.25
CA SER A 111 -9.69 -6.51 9.59
C SER A 111 -9.63 -5.01 9.85
N CYS A 112 -8.53 -4.37 9.43
CA CYS A 112 -8.38 -2.91 9.47
C CYS A 112 -9.37 -2.19 8.54
N LEU A 113 -9.60 -2.70 7.33
CA LEU A 113 -10.54 -2.11 6.37
C LEU A 113 -11.97 -2.10 6.91
N GLN A 114 -12.42 -3.20 7.51
CA GLN A 114 -13.76 -3.28 8.13
C GLN A 114 -13.92 -2.29 9.28
N GLN A 115 -12.89 -2.12 10.12
CA GLN A 115 -12.87 -1.11 11.17
C GLN A 115 -12.89 0.32 10.61
N ALA A 116 -12.20 0.56 9.50
CA ALA A 116 -12.11 1.88 8.90
C ALA A 116 -13.44 2.34 8.30
N ILE A 117 -14.09 1.50 7.50
CA ILE A 117 -15.35 1.83 6.81
C ILE A 117 -16.48 2.19 7.80
N SER A 118 -16.44 1.65 9.03
CA SER A 118 -17.43 1.95 10.07
C SER A 118 -17.13 3.21 10.89
N GLN A 119 -15.94 3.80 10.77
CA GLN A 119 -15.46 4.86 11.69
C GLN A 119 -15.01 6.16 11.02
N THR A 120 -14.77 6.16 9.71
CA THR A 120 -14.38 7.35 8.94
C THR A 120 -14.91 7.30 7.51
N PRO A 121 -15.26 8.44 6.89
CA PRO A 121 -15.60 8.49 5.47
C PRO A 121 -14.35 8.43 4.57
N PHE A 122 -13.15 8.61 5.13
CA PHE A 122 -11.89 8.67 4.37
C PHE A 122 -11.18 7.32 4.37
N VAL A 123 -11.50 6.47 3.40
CA VAL A 123 -10.91 5.13 3.26
C VAL A 123 -10.45 4.91 1.82
N ALA A 124 -9.24 4.37 1.66
CA ALA A 124 -8.69 3.96 0.36
C ALA A 124 -8.07 2.56 0.43
N GLY A 125 -8.21 1.80 -0.65
CA GLY A 125 -7.58 0.49 -0.85
C GLY A 125 -6.53 0.54 -1.96
N LEU A 126 -5.38 -0.09 -1.76
CA LEU A 126 -4.34 -0.29 -2.78
C LEU A 126 -4.00 -1.78 -2.88
N THR A 127 -4.35 -2.39 -4.01
CA THR A 127 -4.24 -3.83 -4.23
C THR A 127 -4.03 -4.19 -5.69
N SER A 128 -3.63 -5.44 -5.97
CA SER A 128 -3.64 -6.04 -7.32
C SER A 128 -4.89 -6.91 -7.58
N GLY A 129 -5.86 -6.94 -6.66
CA GLY A 129 -7.11 -7.70 -6.74
C GLY A 129 -7.69 -8.03 -5.35
N GLY A 130 -8.58 -9.01 -5.23
CA GLY A 130 -9.06 -9.48 -3.92
C GLY A 130 -10.18 -8.63 -3.29
N GLN A 131 -10.21 -8.57 -1.96
CA GLN A 131 -11.32 -7.99 -1.17
C GLN A 131 -11.02 -6.60 -0.58
N VAL A 132 -9.75 -6.19 -0.50
CA VAL A 132 -9.35 -4.80 -0.22
C VAL A 132 -9.73 -3.91 -1.39
#